data_AF-A0A556B1D5-F1
#
_entry.id   AF-A0A556B1D5-F1
#
_cell.length_a   1.000
_cell.length_b   1.000
_cell.length_c   1.000
_cell.angle_alpha   90.00
_cell.angle_beta   90.00
_cell.angle_gamma   90.00
#
_symmetry.space_group_name_H-M   'P 1'
#
loop_
_entity.id
_entity.type
_entity.pdbx_description
1 polymer ?
#
loop_
_entity_poly.entity_id
_entity_poly.type
_entity_poly.pdbx_seq_one_letter_code
_entity_poly.pdbx_strand_id
1 'polypeptide(L)'
;MDVREQPEQGSGMKGRTPYLTPQQSKTVRDWWEALQPRDIDQPKPSAGRFSFDRGDRARLRRGTNPDDLMLARAAYVLARELDRSSVDSDGALADMAEYERVAIAAGVLAQVREDAKDGKTLLWHLGLAATKGADAQPLLNEIRFKRLLKASSPADAHMQLVRAVKIAGNKIDVAQLANDVLALLDQMGSVTVAPARNVKLHWAHDYYLTAKDQKALATVQDKEPTA
;
A
#
# COMPACT_ATOMS: atom_id res chain seq x y z
N MET A 1 -14.22 36.11 9.79
CA MET A 1 -13.74 34.99 10.62
C MET A 1 -13.84 33.76 9.76
N ASP A 2 -12.68 33.30 9.33
CA ASP A 2 -12.47 32.33 8.26
C ASP A 2 -13.13 30.98 8.53
N VAL A 3 -13.94 30.55 7.56
CA VAL A 3 -14.36 29.16 7.38
C VAL A 3 -13.12 28.42 6.89
N ARG A 4 -12.51 27.62 7.77
CA ARG A 4 -11.43 26.72 7.37
C ARG A 4 -11.99 25.64 6.46
N GLU A 5 -11.84 25.87 5.15
CA GLU A 5 -11.98 24.85 4.12
C GLU A 5 -11.09 23.65 4.47
N GLN A 6 -11.73 22.51 4.72
CA GLN A 6 -11.05 21.23 4.81
C GLN A 6 -10.62 20.83 3.39
N PRO A 7 -9.38 20.36 3.17
CA PRO A 7 -8.97 19.91 1.86
C PRO A 7 -9.75 18.65 1.49
N GLU A 8 -10.37 18.68 0.32
CA GLU A 8 -11.10 17.55 -0.26
C GLU A 8 -10.22 16.30 -0.29
N GLN A 9 -10.63 15.31 0.50
CA GLN A 9 -10.03 14.00 0.53
C GLN A 9 -10.33 13.30 -0.80
N GLY A 10 -9.28 12.81 -1.45
CA GLY A 10 -9.37 12.09 -2.71
C GLY A 10 -10.42 10.98 -2.65
N SER A 11 -11.27 10.97 -3.67
CA SER A 11 -12.36 10.03 -3.91
C SER A 11 -11.90 8.56 -3.92
N GLY A 12 -11.71 7.97 -2.73
CA GLY A 12 -11.77 6.53 -2.48
C GLY A 12 -13.14 6.19 -1.91
N MET A 13 -13.71 5.03 -2.26
CA MET A 13 -15.02 4.53 -1.76
C MET A 13 -15.31 4.96 -0.32
N LYS A 14 -16.39 5.72 -0.09
CA LYS A 14 -16.97 5.91 1.24
C LYS A 14 -17.26 4.52 1.81
N GLY A 15 -16.53 4.13 2.85
CA GLY A 15 -16.67 2.81 3.51
C GLY A 15 -15.36 2.05 3.78
N ARG A 16 -14.21 2.48 3.25
CA ARG A 16 -12.92 1.87 3.61
C ARG A 16 -12.33 2.54 4.84
N THR A 17 -12.00 1.77 5.87
CA THR A 17 -11.17 2.26 6.97
C THR A 17 -9.69 2.03 6.62
N PRO A 18 -8.86 3.08 6.49
CA PRO A 18 -7.44 2.90 6.26
C PRO A 18 -6.78 2.23 7.48
N TYR A 19 -5.79 1.40 7.21
CA TYR A 19 -4.92 0.80 8.21
C TYR A 19 -3.91 1.82 8.75
N LEU A 20 -3.36 2.66 7.87
CA LEU A 20 -2.42 3.72 8.23
C LEU A 20 -3.13 5.03 8.52
N THR A 21 -2.65 5.77 9.53
CA THR A 21 -3.05 7.16 9.72
C THR A 21 -2.54 8.04 8.58
N PRO A 22 -3.09 9.25 8.37
CA PRO A 22 -2.55 10.20 7.40
C PRO A 22 -1.06 10.52 7.63
N GLN A 23 -0.65 10.61 8.90
CA GLN A 23 0.73 10.87 9.28
C GLN A 23 1.64 9.67 8.92
N GLN A 24 1.21 8.45 9.21
CA GLN A 24 1.95 7.24 8.82
C GLN A 24 2.04 7.11 7.29
N SER A 25 0.96 7.40 6.56
CA SER A 25 0.93 7.41 5.09
C SER A 25 1.96 8.38 4.51
N LYS A 26 2.10 9.58 5.13
CA LYS A 26 3.16 10.53 4.78
C LYS A 26 4.54 9.96 5.10
N THR A 27 4.74 9.38 6.29
CA THR A 27 6.02 8.76 6.70
C THR A 27 6.46 7.68 5.71
N VAL A 28 5.56 6.82 5.24
CA VAL A 28 5.85 5.79 4.23
C VAL A 28 6.33 6.43 2.92
N ARG A 29 5.66 7.50 2.47
CA ARG A 29 5.99 8.16 1.21
C ARG A 29 7.36 8.84 1.29
N ASP A 30 7.64 9.54 2.38
CA ASP A 30 8.94 10.16 2.67
C ASP A 30 10.06 9.10 2.73
N TRP A 31 9.79 7.94 3.36
CA TRP A 31 10.72 6.81 3.41
C TRP A 31 11.02 6.24 2.02
N TRP A 32 9.98 6.02 1.21
CA TRP A 32 10.14 5.49 -0.15
C TRP A 32 10.90 6.46 -1.07
N GLU A 33 10.64 7.76 -0.94
CA GLU A 33 11.33 8.80 -1.68
C GLU A 33 12.82 8.85 -1.31
N ALA A 34 13.14 8.67 -0.02
CA ALA A 34 14.51 8.58 0.45
C ALA A 34 15.30 7.37 -0.09
N LEU A 35 14.60 6.30 -0.53
CA LEU A 35 15.22 5.14 -1.18
C LEU A 35 15.48 5.31 -2.67
N GLN A 36 14.88 6.31 -3.33
CA GLN A 36 15.03 6.46 -4.77
C GLN A 36 16.46 6.92 -5.13
N PRO A 37 17.01 6.45 -6.26
CA PRO A 37 18.27 6.99 -6.76
C PRO A 37 18.17 8.51 -6.93
N ARG A 38 19.14 9.24 -6.41
CA ARG A 38 19.24 10.70 -6.55
C ARG A 38 20.32 11.05 -7.57
N ASP A 39 20.07 12.11 -8.33
CA ASP A 39 21.13 12.80 -9.04
C ASP A 39 22.08 13.47 -8.04
N ILE A 40 23.36 13.51 -8.40
CA ILE A 40 24.44 14.04 -7.56
C ILE A 40 24.20 15.52 -7.21
N ASP A 41 23.51 16.25 -8.10
CA ASP A 41 23.30 17.69 -7.99
C ASP A 41 22.03 18.08 -7.21
N GLN A 42 21.22 17.11 -6.77
CA GLN A 42 20.04 17.42 -5.97
C GLN A 42 20.43 17.57 -4.50
N PRO A 43 20.06 18.68 -3.84
CA PRO A 43 20.31 18.85 -2.42
C PRO A 43 19.62 17.71 -1.67
N LYS A 44 20.30 17.15 -0.65
CA LYS A 44 19.66 16.18 0.25
C LYS A 44 18.37 16.83 0.77
N PRO A 45 17.19 16.18 0.62
CA PRO A 45 15.96 16.71 1.15
C PRO A 45 16.18 17.01 2.63
N SER A 46 15.80 18.23 3.02
CA SER A 46 15.97 18.79 4.37
C SER A 46 15.17 18.06 5.44
N ALA A 47 14.49 16.95 5.12
CA ALA A 47 13.83 16.07 6.07
C ALA A 47 14.81 15.01 6.59
N GLY A 48 15.64 15.40 7.57
CA GLY A 48 16.71 14.59 8.19
C GLY A 48 16.29 13.32 8.95
N ARG A 49 15.19 12.64 8.58
CA ARG A 49 14.75 11.38 9.23
C ARG A 49 15.19 10.11 8.48
N PHE A 50 15.32 10.19 7.16
CA PHE A 50 15.69 9.04 6.33
C PHE A 50 16.95 9.32 5.53
N SER A 51 18.03 8.59 5.82
CA SER A 51 19.28 8.63 5.06
C SER A 51 19.64 7.21 4.66
N PHE A 52 19.48 6.91 3.37
CA PHE A 52 19.76 5.60 2.76
C PHE A 52 20.88 5.69 1.72
N ASP A 53 21.63 4.60 1.59
CA ASP A 53 22.58 4.43 0.48
C ASP A 53 21.91 3.72 -0.71
N ARG A 54 22.60 3.68 -1.86
CA ARG A 54 22.08 2.98 -3.06
C ARG A 54 21.88 1.49 -2.83
N GLY A 55 22.60 0.90 -1.88
CA GLY A 55 22.53 -0.50 -1.50
C GLY A 55 21.26 -0.85 -0.73
N ASP A 56 20.73 0.04 0.12
CA ASP A 56 19.55 -0.20 0.95
C ASP A 56 18.33 -0.62 0.10
N ARG A 57 18.02 0.13 -0.96
CA ARG A 57 16.94 -0.24 -1.89
C ARG A 57 17.24 -1.55 -2.61
N ALA A 58 18.49 -1.77 -3.00
CA ALA A 58 18.89 -2.97 -3.71
C ALA A 58 18.83 -4.23 -2.84
N ARG A 59 19.03 -4.12 -1.52
CA ARG A 59 18.82 -5.20 -0.55
C ARG A 59 17.34 -5.54 -0.44
N LEU A 60 16.48 -4.55 -0.20
CA LEU A 60 15.03 -4.76 -0.14
C LEU A 60 14.46 -5.38 -1.42
N ARG A 61 14.93 -4.93 -2.60
CA ARG A 61 14.46 -5.48 -3.88
C ARG A 61 14.88 -6.93 -4.12
N ARG A 62 15.99 -7.36 -3.52
CA ARG A 62 16.57 -8.70 -3.67
C ARG A 62 16.16 -9.65 -2.56
N GLY A 63 15.66 -9.16 -1.43
CA GLY A 63 15.13 -10.00 -0.36
C GLY A 63 14.01 -10.90 -0.89
N THR A 64 14.12 -12.19 -0.62
CA THR A 64 13.18 -13.20 -1.15
C THR A 64 12.29 -13.81 -0.08
N ASN A 65 12.75 -13.76 1.18
CA ASN A 65 12.05 -14.27 2.34
C ASN A 65 11.92 -13.15 3.42
N PRO A 66 11.08 -13.33 4.44
CA PRO A 66 10.92 -12.35 5.52
C PRO A 66 12.23 -12.03 6.27
N ASP A 67 13.07 -13.03 6.54
CA ASP A 67 14.34 -12.84 7.28
C ASP A 67 15.29 -11.88 6.56
N ASP A 68 15.47 -12.03 5.24
CA ASP A 68 16.28 -11.14 4.41
C ASP A 68 15.81 -9.68 4.53
N LEU A 69 14.48 -9.50 4.54
CA LEU A 69 13.85 -8.18 4.60
C LEU A 69 13.98 -7.57 5.99
N MET A 70 13.85 -8.38 7.05
CA MET A 70 14.02 -7.96 8.44
C MET A 70 15.47 -7.60 8.78
N LEU A 71 16.46 -8.14 8.05
CA LEU A 71 17.86 -7.74 8.19
C LEU A 71 18.19 -6.45 7.43
N ALA A 72 17.29 -5.95 6.58
CA ALA A 72 17.51 -4.71 5.85
C ALA A 72 17.33 -3.49 6.76
N ARG A 73 18.38 -2.67 6.91
CA ARG A 73 18.36 -1.43 7.69
C ARG A 73 17.19 -0.51 7.33
N ALA A 74 16.86 -0.41 6.04
CA ALA A 74 15.75 0.41 5.58
C ALA A 74 14.38 -0.07 6.08
N ALA A 75 14.17 -1.39 6.26
CA ALA A 75 12.95 -1.93 6.86
C ALA A 75 12.86 -1.57 8.35
N TYR A 76 13.96 -1.76 9.10
CA TYR A 76 14.04 -1.38 10.52
C TYR A 76 13.72 0.10 10.74
N VAL A 77 14.31 0.98 9.92
CA VAL A 77 14.07 2.42 10.00
C VAL A 77 12.60 2.74 9.71
N LEU A 78 11.96 2.10 8.72
CA LEU A 78 10.53 2.31 8.46
C LEU A 78 9.68 1.93 9.68
N ALA A 79 9.91 0.74 10.24
CA ALA A 79 9.14 0.25 11.38
C ALA A 79 9.23 1.19 12.58
N ARG A 80 10.44 1.68 12.89
CA ARG A 80 10.65 2.64 13.98
C ARG A 80 9.95 3.98 13.76
N GLU A 81 9.93 4.50 12.53
CA GLU A 81 9.24 5.77 12.26
C GLU A 81 7.72 5.61 12.21
N LEU A 82 7.20 4.43 11.81
CA LEU A 82 5.78 4.13 11.90
C LEU A 82 5.31 4.07 13.36
N ASP A 83 6.05 3.37 14.22
CA ASP A 83 5.81 3.29 15.66
C ASP A 83 5.80 4.67 16.32
N ARG A 84 6.82 5.51 16.06
CA ARG A 84 6.90 6.89 16.59
C ARG A 84 5.76 7.79 16.13
N SER A 85 5.14 7.49 14.98
CA SER A 85 4.02 8.26 14.44
C SER A 85 2.65 7.72 14.89
N SER A 86 2.62 6.66 15.70
CA SER A 86 1.39 6.18 16.33
C SER A 86 1.07 7.00 17.58
N VAL A 87 -0.22 7.25 17.81
CA VAL A 87 -0.72 8.08 18.93
C VAL A 87 -0.65 7.32 20.26
N ASP A 88 -0.62 5.98 20.20
CA ASP A 88 -0.67 5.06 21.34
C ASP A 88 0.69 4.34 21.57
N SER A 89 1.81 4.97 21.19
CA SER A 89 3.13 4.31 21.16
C SER A 89 3.68 4.00 22.57
N ASP A 90 3.30 2.86 23.14
CA ASP A 90 4.00 2.19 24.25
C ASP A 90 5.19 1.32 23.77
N GLY A 91 5.63 1.50 22.51
CA GLY A 91 6.78 0.82 21.91
C GLY A 91 6.41 -0.42 21.09
N ALA A 92 5.63 -0.24 20.02
CA ALA A 92 5.07 -1.31 19.19
C ALA A 92 6.12 -2.13 18.41
N LEU A 93 7.38 -1.66 18.35
CA LEU A 93 8.51 -2.49 17.92
C LEU A 93 8.82 -3.69 18.84
N ALA A 94 8.14 -3.84 19.98
CA ALA A 94 8.30 -4.98 20.87
C ALA A 94 7.79 -6.31 20.28
N ASP A 95 6.87 -6.28 19.31
CA ASP A 95 6.37 -7.49 18.64
C ASP A 95 7.13 -7.78 17.35
N MET A 96 7.86 -8.91 17.34
CA MET A 96 8.56 -9.41 16.15
C MET A 96 7.63 -9.65 14.96
N ALA A 97 6.36 -10.02 15.20
CA ALA A 97 5.38 -10.20 14.13
C ALA A 97 4.94 -8.86 13.52
N GLU A 98 4.90 -7.78 14.28
CA GLU A 98 4.69 -6.44 13.73
C GLU A 98 5.88 -5.99 12.87
N TYR A 99 7.10 -6.23 13.35
CA TYR A 99 8.30 -5.91 12.57
C TYR A 99 8.38 -6.70 11.26
N GLU A 100 8.07 -8.00 11.28
CA GLU A 100 8.03 -8.84 10.07
C GLU A 100 7.07 -8.26 9.02
N ARG A 101 5.87 -7.83 9.44
CA ARG A 101 4.87 -7.24 8.54
C ARG A 101 5.37 -5.97 7.87
N VAL A 102 6.01 -5.09 8.62
CA VAL A 102 6.61 -3.86 8.06
C VAL A 102 7.77 -4.18 7.13
N ALA A 103 8.61 -5.16 7.47
CA ALA A 103 9.72 -5.58 6.62
C ALA A 103 9.24 -6.14 5.26
N ILE A 104 8.18 -6.95 5.28
CA ILE A 104 7.55 -7.46 4.06
C ILE A 104 6.96 -6.30 3.24
N ALA A 105 6.23 -5.39 3.88
CA ALA A 105 5.71 -4.21 3.19
C ALA A 105 6.84 -3.38 2.55
N ALA A 106 7.94 -3.16 3.26
CA ALA A 106 9.12 -2.48 2.73
C ALA A 106 9.70 -3.18 1.48
N GLY A 107 9.77 -4.52 1.48
CA GLY A 107 10.20 -5.31 0.33
C GLY A 107 9.32 -5.12 -0.91
N VAL A 108 8.00 -5.07 -0.72
CA VAL A 108 7.02 -4.78 -1.79
C VAL A 108 7.18 -3.33 -2.29
N LEU A 109 7.22 -2.36 -1.39
CA LEU A 109 7.30 -0.93 -1.72
C LEU A 109 8.59 -0.58 -2.46
N ALA A 110 9.71 -1.25 -2.14
CA ALA A 110 10.98 -1.06 -2.85
C ALA A 110 10.92 -1.48 -4.33
N GLN A 111 9.91 -2.25 -4.74
CA GLN A 111 9.67 -2.57 -6.15
C GLN A 111 9.10 -1.38 -6.92
N VAL A 112 8.40 -0.46 -6.26
CA VAL A 112 7.81 0.72 -6.89
C VAL A 112 8.92 1.66 -7.37
N ARG A 113 8.77 2.16 -8.60
CA ARG A 113 9.69 3.09 -9.27
C ARG A 113 9.10 4.49 -9.35
N GLU A 114 7.80 4.59 -9.55
CA GLU A 114 7.08 5.86 -9.66
C GLU A 114 5.86 5.84 -8.77
N ASP A 115 5.67 6.91 -8.02
CA ASP A 115 4.54 7.09 -7.13
C ASP A 115 3.38 7.77 -7.85
N ALA A 116 2.29 7.03 -8.06
CA ALA A 116 1.15 7.50 -8.87
C ALA A 116 0.33 8.61 -8.20
N LYS A 117 0.30 8.65 -6.85
CA LYS A 117 -0.44 9.64 -6.04
C LYS A 117 -1.91 9.81 -6.42
N ASP A 118 -2.57 8.76 -6.88
CA ASP A 118 -3.96 8.80 -7.34
C ASP A 118 -4.95 8.18 -6.34
N GLY A 119 -4.45 7.70 -5.18
CA GLY A 119 -5.27 7.08 -4.14
C GLY A 119 -5.86 5.73 -4.52
N LYS A 120 -5.40 5.11 -5.61
CA LYS A 120 -5.98 3.87 -6.14
C LYS A 120 -5.20 2.66 -5.68
N THR A 121 -5.92 1.55 -5.51
CA THR A 121 -5.30 0.28 -5.10
C THR A 121 -4.54 -0.34 -6.26
N LEU A 122 -3.61 -1.24 -5.93
CA LEU A 122 -2.92 -2.06 -6.92
C LEU A 122 -3.89 -2.80 -7.84
N LEU A 123 -5.01 -3.29 -7.30
CA LEU A 123 -5.99 -4.06 -8.05
C LEU A 123 -6.87 -3.19 -8.94
N TRP A 124 -7.05 -1.92 -8.63
CA TRP A 124 -7.68 -0.97 -9.54
C TRP A 124 -6.88 -0.85 -10.85
N HIS A 125 -5.56 -0.70 -10.73
CA HIS A 125 -4.67 -0.59 -11.90
C HIS A 125 -4.56 -1.88 -12.70
N LEU A 126 -4.81 -3.02 -12.07
CA LEU A 126 -4.64 -4.34 -12.66
C LEU A 126 -5.95 -4.99 -13.13
N GLY A 127 -7.09 -4.50 -12.66
CA GLY A 127 -8.44 -4.97 -12.95
C GLY A 127 -9.08 -4.30 -14.16
N LEU A 128 -10.41 -4.39 -14.23
CA LEU A 128 -11.20 -3.83 -15.34
C LEU A 128 -11.29 -2.30 -15.31
N ALA A 129 -11.05 -1.66 -14.18
CA ALA A 129 -11.18 -0.20 -14.08
C ALA A 129 -10.12 0.57 -14.90
N ALA A 130 -8.94 -0.03 -15.08
CA ALA A 130 -7.85 0.57 -15.86
C ALA A 130 -7.91 0.24 -17.36
N THR A 131 -8.81 -0.66 -17.78
CA THR A 131 -8.89 -1.12 -19.17
C THR A 131 -9.83 -0.21 -19.98
N LYS A 132 -9.56 -0.07 -21.29
CA LYS A 132 -10.37 0.75 -22.21
C LYS A 132 -10.85 -0.11 -23.37
N GLY A 133 -12.14 -0.04 -23.67
CA GLY A 133 -12.78 -0.78 -24.77
C GLY A 133 -13.72 -1.89 -24.30
N ALA A 134 -14.63 -2.32 -25.18
CA ALA A 134 -15.67 -3.29 -24.86
C ALA A 134 -15.12 -4.70 -24.56
N ASP A 135 -14.00 -5.08 -25.18
CA ASP A 135 -13.36 -6.40 -25.01
C ASP A 135 -12.13 -6.38 -24.08
N ALA A 136 -11.96 -5.29 -23.33
CA ALA A 136 -10.71 -5.02 -22.63
C ALA A 136 -10.53 -5.93 -21.42
N GLN A 137 -9.50 -6.78 -21.47
CA GLN A 137 -9.19 -7.75 -20.42
C GLN A 137 -8.34 -7.14 -19.29
N PRO A 138 -8.50 -7.60 -18.03
CA PRO A 138 -7.64 -7.19 -16.92
C PRO A 138 -6.15 -7.43 -17.23
N LEU A 139 -5.28 -6.52 -16.77
CA LEU A 139 -3.82 -6.69 -16.89
C LEU A 139 -3.30 -7.86 -16.05
N LEU A 140 -3.89 -8.08 -14.87
CA LEU A 140 -3.65 -9.26 -14.06
C LEU A 140 -4.74 -10.28 -14.36
N ASN A 141 -4.37 -11.47 -14.85
CA ASN A 141 -5.39 -12.49 -15.10
C ASN A 141 -6.06 -12.99 -13.80
N GLU A 142 -7.28 -13.51 -13.95
CA GLU A 142 -8.12 -13.87 -12.80
C GLU A 142 -7.51 -14.99 -11.94
N ILE A 143 -6.79 -15.93 -12.57
CA ILE A 143 -6.11 -17.02 -11.85
C ILE A 143 -5.05 -16.45 -10.89
N ARG A 144 -4.24 -15.49 -11.34
CA ARG A 144 -3.23 -14.84 -10.49
C ARG A 144 -3.87 -13.95 -9.43
N PHE A 145 -4.96 -13.26 -9.78
CA PHE A 145 -5.74 -12.50 -8.82
C PHE A 145 -6.28 -13.39 -7.68
N LYS A 146 -6.94 -14.52 -8.01
CA LYS A 146 -7.43 -15.48 -7.03
C LYS A 146 -6.29 -16.09 -6.19
N ARG A 147 -5.11 -16.31 -6.79
CA ARG A 147 -3.92 -16.75 -6.05
C ARG A 147 -3.46 -15.71 -5.03
N LEU A 148 -3.41 -14.43 -5.40
CA LEU A 148 -3.10 -13.34 -4.47
C LEU A 148 -4.10 -13.28 -3.30
N LEU A 149 -5.41 -13.40 -3.56
CA LEU A 149 -6.42 -13.41 -2.49
C LEU A 149 -6.29 -14.63 -1.56
N LYS A 150 -5.80 -15.76 -2.07
CA LYS A 150 -5.61 -17.00 -1.34
C LYS A 150 -4.24 -17.13 -0.68
N ALA A 151 -3.38 -16.11 -0.77
CA ALA A 151 -2.08 -16.12 -0.09
C ALA A 151 -2.29 -16.44 1.40
N SER A 152 -1.67 -17.52 1.84
CA SER A 152 -1.84 -18.14 3.16
C SER A 152 -0.63 -17.96 4.06
N SER A 153 0.45 -17.36 3.56
CA SER A 153 1.62 -17.01 4.34
C SER A 153 2.15 -15.62 3.96
N PRO A 154 2.85 -14.93 4.88
CA PRO A 154 3.48 -13.65 4.59
C PRO A 154 4.47 -13.71 3.41
N ALA A 155 5.23 -14.80 3.31
CA ALA A 155 6.17 -15.02 2.21
C ALA A 155 5.47 -15.20 0.84
N ASP A 156 4.37 -15.94 0.76
CA ASP A 156 3.61 -16.06 -0.50
C ASP A 156 2.95 -14.74 -0.86
N ALA A 157 2.37 -14.02 0.11
CA ALA A 157 1.84 -12.67 -0.13
C ALA A 157 2.90 -11.72 -0.69
N HIS A 158 4.09 -11.69 -0.09
CA HIS A 158 5.22 -10.92 -0.60
C HIS A 158 5.49 -11.24 -2.09
N MET A 159 5.63 -12.52 -2.43
CA MET A 159 5.90 -12.94 -3.81
C MET A 159 4.79 -12.54 -4.79
N GLN A 160 3.52 -12.76 -4.43
CA GLN A 160 2.38 -12.39 -5.28
C GLN A 160 2.30 -10.87 -5.47
N LEU A 161 2.52 -10.08 -4.41
CA LEU A 161 2.48 -8.63 -4.43
C LEU A 161 3.62 -8.04 -5.27
N VAL A 162 4.86 -8.51 -5.08
CA VAL A 162 6.01 -8.11 -5.90
C VAL A 162 5.73 -8.35 -7.39
N ARG A 163 5.12 -9.50 -7.73
CA ARG A 163 4.75 -9.82 -9.12
C ARG A 163 3.66 -8.89 -9.63
N ALA A 164 2.62 -8.62 -8.85
CA ALA A 164 1.54 -7.73 -9.23
C ALA A 164 2.04 -6.28 -9.45
N VAL A 165 2.92 -5.76 -8.59
CA VAL A 165 3.56 -4.44 -8.78
C VAL A 165 4.37 -4.38 -10.07
N LYS A 166 5.07 -5.46 -10.44
CA LYS A 166 5.80 -5.55 -11.73
C LYS A 166 4.85 -5.56 -12.92
N ILE A 167 3.72 -6.27 -12.84
CA ILE A 167 2.70 -6.27 -13.89
C ILE A 167 2.12 -4.86 -14.09
N ALA A 168 1.97 -4.09 -13.01
CA ALA A 168 1.55 -2.69 -13.07
C ALA A 168 2.66 -1.72 -13.54
N GLY A 169 3.78 -2.22 -14.08
CA GLY A 169 4.87 -1.38 -14.58
C GLY A 169 5.62 -0.61 -13.49
N ASN A 170 5.55 -1.06 -12.22
CA ASN A 170 6.19 -0.41 -11.07
C ASN A 170 5.72 1.03 -10.80
N LYS A 171 4.53 1.42 -11.28
CA LYS A 171 3.91 2.73 -11.05
C LYS A 171 2.58 2.56 -10.32
N ILE A 172 2.56 2.82 -9.01
CA ILE A 172 1.41 2.63 -8.11
C ILE A 172 1.48 3.67 -7.01
N ASP A 173 0.33 4.05 -6.41
CA ASP A 173 0.32 4.89 -5.21
C ASP A 173 1.00 4.18 -4.04
N VAL A 174 2.12 4.75 -3.59
CA VAL A 174 2.98 4.17 -2.56
C VAL A 174 2.26 4.04 -1.21
N ALA A 175 1.49 5.06 -0.82
CA ALA A 175 0.81 5.04 0.49
C ALA A 175 -0.37 4.08 0.48
N GLN A 176 -1.16 4.06 -0.61
CA GLN A 176 -2.26 3.10 -0.74
C GLN A 176 -1.76 1.67 -0.77
N LEU A 177 -0.64 1.40 -1.47
CA LEU A 177 -0.02 0.08 -1.48
C LEU A 177 0.45 -0.33 -0.08
N ALA A 178 1.10 0.55 0.68
CA ALA A 178 1.54 0.24 2.03
C ALA A 178 0.36 -0.06 2.96
N ASN A 179 -0.69 0.76 2.88
CA ASN A 179 -1.93 0.57 3.62
C ASN A 179 -2.53 -0.81 3.37
N ASP A 180 -2.67 -1.20 2.10
CA ASP A 180 -3.28 -2.47 1.73
C ASP A 180 -2.39 -3.67 2.12
N VAL A 181 -1.07 -3.58 1.97
CA VAL A 181 -0.14 -4.67 2.30
C VAL A 181 -0.11 -4.91 3.80
N LEU A 182 -0.02 -3.86 4.62
CA LEU A 182 -0.03 -4.00 6.07
C LEU A 182 -1.38 -4.54 6.57
N ALA A 183 -2.49 -4.06 6.02
CA ALA A 183 -3.81 -4.60 6.31
C ALA A 183 -3.92 -6.09 5.94
N LEU A 184 -3.42 -6.49 4.77
CA LEU A 184 -3.44 -7.89 4.35
C LEU A 184 -2.70 -8.79 5.34
N LEU A 185 -1.50 -8.39 5.74
CA LEU A 185 -0.64 -9.20 6.59
C LEU A 185 -1.17 -9.29 8.03
N ASP A 186 -1.72 -8.19 8.56
CA ASP A 186 -2.43 -8.18 9.85
C ASP A 186 -3.63 -9.14 9.86
N GLN A 187 -4.38 -9.20 8.76
CA GLN A 187 -5.56 -10.04 8.64
C GLN A 187 -5.25 -11.53 8.50
N MET A 188 -4.02 -11.93 8.15
CA MET A 188 -3.67 -13.36 8.01
C MET A 188 -3.74 -14.13 9.33
N GLY A 189 -3.56 -13.46 10.48
CA GLY A 189 -3.73 -14.05 11.81
C GLY A 189 -5.12 -13.86 12.42
N SER A 190 -6.03 -13.17 11.72
CA SER A 190 -7.34 -12.77 12.26
C SER A 190 -8.44 -13.76 11.88
N VAL A 191 -9.24 -14.18 12.86
CA VAL A 191 -10.38 -15.09 12.65
C VAL A 191 -11.57 -14.37 11.99
N THR A 192 -11.77 -13.09 12.32
CA THR A 192 -12.85 -12.26 11.76
C THR A 192 -12.35 -10.85 11.45
N VAL A 193 -12.78 -10.30 10.31
CA VAL A 193 -12.41 -8.95 9.88
C VAL A 193 -13.67 -8.26 9.38
N ALA A 194 -13.99 -7.09 9.95
CA ALA A 194 -15.13 -6.29 9.51
C ALA A 194 -15.01 -5.95 8.01
N PRO A 195 -16.11 -5.95 7.23
CA PRO A 195 -16.07 -5.68 5.79
C PRO A 195 -15.33 -4.39 5.42
N ALA A 196 -15.54 -3.30 6.19
CA ALA A 196 -14.90 -2.00 6.00
C ALA A 196 -13.36 -2.01 6.17
N ARG A 197 -12.81 -3.07 6.78
CA ARG A 197 -11.37 -3.28 6.94
C ARG A 197 -10.86 -4.40 6.04
N ASN A 198 -11.73 -5.22 5.45
CA ASN A 198 -11.33 -6.42 4.71
C ASN A 198 -10.68 -6.05 3.37
N VAL A 199 -9.36 -6.14 3.30
CA VAL A 199 -8.60 -5.71 2.12
C VAL A 199 -8.90 -6.59 0.91
N LYS A 200 -9.13 -7.90 1.13
CA LYS A 200 -9.44 -8.85 0.05
C LYS A 200 -10.78 -8.53 -0.61
N LEU A 201 -11.76 -8.09 0.17
CA LEU A 201 -13.05 -7.64 -0.35
C LEU A 201 -12.90 -6.37 -1.19
N HIS A 202 -12.16 -5.38 -0.69
CA HIS A 202 -11.88 -4.14 -1.43
C HIS A 202 -11.12 -4.40 -2.74
N TRP A 203 -10.14 -5.29 -2.71
CA TRP A 203 -9.40 -5.71 -3.88
C TRP A 203 -10.29 -6.42 -4.91
N ALA A 204 -11.23 -7.26 -4.49
CA ALA A 204 -12.20 -7.88 -5.40
C ALA A 204 -13.10 -6.83 -6.07
N HIS A 205 -13.58 -5.86 -5.30
CA HIS A 205 -14.36 -4.75 -5.84
C HIS A 205 -13.57 -3.94 -6.88
N ASP A 206 -12.32 -3.59 -6.56
CA ASP A 206 -11.47 -2.81 -7.47
C ASP A 206 -11.04 -3.59 -8.71
N TYR A 207 -10.89 -4.91 -8.59
CA TYR A 207 -10.49 -5.77 -9.68
C TYR A 207 -11.63 -6.03 -10.68
N TYR A 208 -12.83 -6.37 -10.18
CA TYR A 208 -13.95 -6.83 -11.02
C TYR A 208 -14.82 -5.70 -11.56
N LEU A 209 -14.81 -4.51 -10.96
CA LEU A 209 -15.67 -3.43 -11.44
C LEU A 209 -14.99 -2.56 -12.48
N THR A 210 -15.76 -2.14 -13.47
CA THR A 210 -15.32 -1.11 -14.41
C THR A 210 -15.28 0.25 -13.72
N ALA A 211 -14.53 1.21 -14.29
CA ALA A 211 -14.51 2.58 -13.78
C ALA A 211 -15.91 3.25 -13.78
N LYS A 212 -16.80 2.83 -14.70
CA LYS A 212 -18.19 3.31 -14.75
C LYS A 212 -19.00 2.77 -13.58
N ASP A 213 -18.88 1.47 -13.30
CA ASP A 213 -19.63 0.82 -12.21
C ASP A 213 -19.18 1.35 -10.84
N GLN A 214 -17.88 1.56 -10.64
CA GLN A 214 -17.35 2.17 -9.42
C GLN A 214 -17.91 3.59 -9.19
N LYS A 215 -17.98 4.42 -10.24
CA LYS A 215 -18.58 5.77 -10.16
C LYS A 215 -20.08 5.72 -9.86
N ALA A 216 -20.80 4.78 -10.47
CA ALA A 216 -22.23 4.61 -10.25
C ALA A 216 -22.51 4.23 -8.79
N LEU A 217 -21.73 3.30 -8.22
CA LEU A 217 -21.87 2.89 -6.81
C LEU A 217 -21.53 4.02 -5.83
N ALA A 218 -20.48 4.80 -6.09
CA ALA A 218 -20.14 5.97 -5.27
C ALA A 218 -21.29 7.00 -5.23
N THR A 219 -21.94 7.23 -6.38
CA THR A 219 -23.06 8.20 -6.50
C THR A 219 -24.32 7.74 -5.75
N VAL A 220 -24.55 6.42 -5.62
CA VAL A 220 -25.68 5.88 -4.86
C VAL A 220 -25.44 6.02 -3.36
N GLN A 221 -24.21 5.77 -2.90
CA GLN A 221 -23.83 5.91 -1.48
C GLN A 221 -23.87 7.37 -1.00
N ASP A 222 -23.62 8.34 -1.88
CA ASP A 222 -23.75 9.76 -1.56
C ASP A 222 -25.21 10.22 -1.37
N LYS A 223 -26.18 9.41 -1.81
CA LYS A 223 -27.61 9.73 -1.78
C LYS A 223 -28.40 9.03 -0.67
N GLU A 224 -27.79 8.14 0.12
CA GLU A 224 -28.45 7.59 1.30
C GLU A 224 -28.45 8.66 2.43
N PRO A 225 -29.62 9.17 2.84
CA PRO A 225 -29.69 10.03 4.00
C PRO A 225 -29.43 9.21 5.26
N THR A 226 -28.55 9.71 6.12
CA THR A 226 -28.41 9.26 7.51
C THR A 226 -29.80 9.29 8.15
N ALA A 227 -30.38 8.12 8.38
CA ALA A 227 -31.62 7.93 9.13
C ALA A 227 -31.30 7.79 10.62
#